data_AF-A0A919BS03-F1
#
_entry.id   AF-A0A919BS03-F1
#
_cell.length_a   1.000
_cell.length_b   1.000
_cell.length_c   1.000
_cell.angle_alpha   90.00
_cell.angle_beta   90.00
_cell.angle_gamma   90.00
#
_symmetry.space_group_name_H-M   'P 1'
#
loop_
_entity.id
_entity.type
_entity.pdbx_description
1 polymer ?
#
loop_
_entity_poly.entity_id
_entity_poly.type
_entity_poly.pdbx_seq_one_letter_code
_entity_poly.pdbx_strand_id
1 'polypeptide(L)' 'MSRIKAIGINLAKSVFSIHGVDVHDKCKIRKTIKRNKLLAEIPTMYYRYKLSWVSRLISIDFAD' A
#
# COMPACT_ATOMS: atom_id res chain seq x y z
N MET A 1 -7.24 9.30 14.03
CA MET A 1 -6.48 8.50 13.04
C MET A 1 -6.77 9.04 11.65
N SER A 2 -5.75 9.46 10.89
CA SER A 2 -5.95 10.00 9.55
C SER A 2 -6.37 8.88 8.59
N ARG A 3 -7.55 9.00 7.99
CA ARG A 3 -8.06 8.04 7.01
C ARG A 3 -7.29 8.23 5.70
N ILE A 4 -6.68 7.16 5.20
CA ILE A 4 -6.01 7.16 3.89
C ILE A 4 -7.08 6.97 2.82
N LYS A 5 -7.11 7.87 1.83
CA LYS A 5 -8.08 7.88 0.73
C LYS A 5 -7.66 6.88 -0.35
N ALA A 6 -6.38 6.90 -0.73
CA ALA A 6 -5.83 6.03 -1.76
C ALA A 6 -4.37 5.68 -1.48
N ILE A 7 -3.96 4.50 -1.97
CA ILE A 7 -2.57 4.08 -2.02
C ILE A 7 -2.23 3.70 -3.46
N GLY A 8 -1.23 4.36 -4.04
CA GLY A 8 -0.57 3.95 -5.27
C GLY A 8 0.67 3.12 -4.95
N ILE A 9 0.87 2.03 -5.68
CA ILE A 9 2.10 1.23 -5.63
C ILE A 9 2.73 1.30 -7.01
N ASN A 10 3.88 1.97 -7.11
CA ASN A 10 4.65 1.99 -8.35
C ASN A 10 5.53 0.73 -8.42
N LEU A 11 5.38 -0.01 -9.51
CA LEU A 11 6.09 -1.24 -9.81
C LEU A 11 7.39 -0.90 -10.54
N ALA A 12 8.52 -0.86 -9.83
CA ALA A 12 9.84 -0.86 -10.45
C ALA A 12 10.50 -2.25 -10.33
N LYS A 13 11.42 -2.57 -11.25
CA LYS A 13 11.98 -3.93 -11.47
C LYS A 13 12.25 -4.78 -10.22
N SER A 14 12.74 -4.22 -9.13
CA SER A 14 13.04 -4.93 -7.88
C SER A 14 12.61 -4.17 -6.62
N VAL A 15 11.97 -3.01 -6.81
CA VAL A 15 11.63 -2.05 -5.76
C VAL A 15 10.24 -1.50 -6.03
N PHE A 16 9.45 -1.38 -4.97
CA PHE A 16 8.09 -0.89 -4.97
C PHE A 16 8.08 0.44 -4.24
N SER A 17 7.54 1.47 -4.87
CA SER A 17 7.32 2.75 -4.19
C SER A 17 5.84 2.89 -3.85
N ILE A 18 5.54 2.88 -2.55
CA ILE A 18 4.20 3.03 -2.02
C ILE A 18 3.98 4.50 -1.67
N HIS A 19 2.94 5.08 -2.25
CA HIS A 19 2.48 6.43 -2.00
C HIS A 19 1.03 6.39 -1.50
N GLY A 20 0.77 6.90 -0.31
CA GLY A 20 -0.58 7.00 0.25
C GLY A 20 -0.97 8.45 0.49
N VAL A 21 -2.15 8.82 0.01
CA VAL A 21 -2.72 10.16 0.15
C VAL A 21 -3.92 10.15 1.10
N ASP A 22 -4.07 11.22 1.87
CA ASP A 22 -5.25 11.43 2.72
C ASP A 22 -6.43 12.03 1.93
N VAL A 23 -7.51 12.33 2.63
CA VAL A 23 -8.74 12.92 2.04
C VAL A 23 -8.48 14.29 1.40
N HIS A 24 -7.45 15.01 1.85
CA HIS A 24 -7.05 16.32 1.33
C HIS A 24 -5.94 16.19 0.29
N ASP A 25 -5.76 14.99 -0.29
CA ASP A 25 -4.74 14.64 -1.27
C ASP A 25 -3.29 14.92 -0.81
N LYS A 26 -3.07 15.04 0.51
CA LYS A 26 -1.73 15.18 1.08
C LYS A 26 -1.09 13.81 1.20
N CYS A 27 0.15 13.71 0.71
CA CYS A 27 0.95 12.51 0.87
C CYS A 27 1.26 12.27 2.35
N LYS A 28 0.70 11.19 2.91
CA LYS A 28 0.93 10.76 4.30
C LYS A 28 1.81 9.53 4.40
N ILE A 29 1.92 8.76 3.31
CA ILE A 29 2.71 7.54 3.26
C ILE A 29 3.62 7.64 2.05
N ARG A 30 4.93 7.53 2.28
CA ARG A 30 5.92 7.37 1.23
C ARG A 30 6.96 6.36 1.67
N LYS A 31 6.99 5.21 1.01
CA LYS A 31 7.92 4.13 1.37
C LYS A 31 8.40 3.40 0.13
N THR A 32 9.70 3.11 0.08
CA THR A 32 10.29 2.27 -0.96
C THR A 32 10.68 0.93 -0.34
N ILE A 33 10.17 -0.16 -0.90
CA ILE A 33 10.32 -1.50 -0.34
C ILE A 33 10.87 -2.40 -1.44
N LYS A 34 11.83 -3.27 -1.11
CA LYS A 34 12.33 -4.28 -2.04
C LYS A 34 11.34 -5.44 -2.16
N ARG A 35 11.31 -6.14 -3.29
CA ARG A 35 10.37 -7.26 -3.53
C ARG A 35 10.33 -8.29 -2.41
N ASN A 36 11.50 -8.63 -1.86
CA ASN A 36 11.63 -9.60 -0.76
C ASN A 36 10.99 -9.16 0.57
N LYS A 37 10.68 -7.87 0.74
CA LYS A 37 10.08 -7.31 1.96
C LYS A 37 8.62 -6.89 1.75
N LEU A 38 8.11 -6.93 0.52
CA LEU A 38 6.76 -6.47 0.19
C LEU A 38 5.67 -7.27 0.94
N LEU A 39 5.77 -8.60 0.89
CA LEU A 39 4.81 -9.52 1.53
C LEU A 39 4.70 -9.31 3.04
N ALA A 40 5.80 -9.01 3.71
CA ALA A 40 5.81 -8.71 5.15
C ALA A 40 5.27 -7.31 5.45
N GLU A 41 5.49 -6.35 4.55
CA GLU A 41 5.12 -4.95 4.76
C GLU A 41 3.63 -4.67 4.49
N ILE A 42 3.00 -5.38 3.56
CA ILE A 42 1.58 -5.21 3.22
C ILE A 42 0.65 -5.42 4.45
N PRO A 43 0.76 -6.53 5.22
CA PRO A 43 -0.03 -6.72 6.44
C PRO A 43 0.23 -5.64 7.48
N THR A 44 1.49 -5.26 7.70
CA THR A 44 1.86 -4.20 8.64
C THR A 44 1.19 -2.88 8.27
N MET A 45 1.18 -2.53 6.98
CA MET A 45 0.53 -1.32 6.50
C MET A 45 -1.00 -1.40 6.63
N TYR A 46 -1.60 -2.55 6.35
CA TYR A 46 -3.04 -2.77 6.51
C TYR A 46 -3.50 -2.48 7.94
N TYR A 47 -2.87 -3.10 8.94
CA TYR A 47 -3.22 -2.89 10.35
C TYR A 47 -2.90 -1.47 10.81
N ARG A 48 -1.78 -0.90 10.37
CA ARG A 48 -1.33 0.42 10.83
C ARG A 48 -2.18 1.57 10.29
N TYR A 49 -2.66 1.47 9.06
CA TYR A 49 -3.41 2.54 8.40
C TYR A 49 -4.90 2.23 8.22
N LYS A 50 -5.36 1.04 8.66
CA LYS A 50 -6.75 0.57 8.57
C LYS A 50 -7.36 0.88 7.20
N LEU A 51 -6.70 0.34 6.17
CA LEU A 51 -7.05 0.53 4.77
C LEU A 51 -8.37 -0.18 4.44
N SER A 52 -9.44 0.57 4.16
CA SER A 52 -10.75 -0.04 3.87
C SER A 52 -10.84 -0.71 2.48
N TRP A 53 -9.82 -0.56 1.63
CA TRP A 53 -9.84 -1.02 0.23
C TRP A 53 -8.82 -2.12 -0.11
N VAL A 54 -7.84 -2.41 0.76
CA VAL A 54 -6.74 -3.36 0.45
C VAL A 54 -7.23 -4.81 0.30
N SER A 55 -8.42 -5.15 0.81
CA SER A 55 -9.01 -6.47 0.63
C SER A 55 -9.31 -6.84 -0.82
N ARG A 56 -9.50 -5.85 -1.72
CA ARG A 56 -9.83 -6.12 -3.13
C ARG A 56 -8.61 -6.30 -4.05
N LEU A 57 -7.48 -5.65 -3.75
CA LEU A 57 -6.30 -5.73 -4.63
C LEU A 57 -5.49 -7.01 -4.40
N ILE A 58 -5.40 -7.48 -3.14
CA ILE A 58 -4.73 -8.76 -2.82
C ILE A 58 -5.52 -9.96 -3.38
N SER A 59 -6.85 -9.83 -3.49
CA SER A 59 -7.71 -10.89 -4.05
C SER A 59 -7.60 -11.02 -5.57
N ILE A 60 -7.14 -9.99 -6.29
CA ILE A 60 -6.96 -10.06 -7.76
C ILE A 60 -5.66 -10.80 -8.12
N ASP A 61 -4.59 -10.62 -7.34
CA ASP A 61 -3.31 -11.30 -7.59
C ASP A 61 -3.27 -12.75 -7.05
N PHE A 62 -4.30 -13.21 -6.32
CA PHE A 62 -4.45 -14.60 -5.85
C PHE A 62 -5.55 -15.38 -6.58
N ALA A 63 -6.21 -14.76 -7.56
CA ALA A 63 -7.24 -15.36 -8.38
C ALA A 63 -6.77 -15.49 -9.83
N ASP A 64 -5.58 -16.07 -10.04
CA ASP A 64 -5.24 -17.03 -11.10
C ASP A 64 -3.87 -17.66 -10.80
#